data_AF-A0A7Y5F0U9-F1
#
_entry.id   AF-A0A7Y5F0U9-F1
#
_cell.length_a   1.000
_cell.length_b   1.000
_cell.length_c   1.000
_cell.angle_alpha   90.00
_cell.angle_beta   90.00
_cell.angle_gamma   90.00
#
_symmetry.space_group_name_H-M   'P 1'
#
loop_
_entity.id
_entity.type
_entity.pdbx_description
1 polymer ?
#
loop_
_entity_poly.entity_id
_entity_poly.type
_entity_poly.pdbx_seq_one_letter_code
_entity_poly.pdbx_strand_id
1 'polypeptide(L)'
;MQKVKRLTPKEEAALKAEEEAVRQARRKNFRRELMGIFGGIGLAMAISALIPAIRENYSLGLVILWGGAIGGAVMSMDRFERAGAALTKKDNRALNYAVGLGIPVVILILLFSLQ
;
A
#
# COMPACT_ATOMS: atom_id res chain seq x y z
N MET A 1 -9.13 25.99 -30.68
CA MET A 1 -8.55 26.89 -29.66
C MET A 1 -9.42 26.83 -28.39
N GLN A 2 -9.00 26.08 -27.37
CA GLN A 2 -9.70 26.08 -26.06
C GLN A 2 -9.44 27.42 -25.36
N LYS A 3 -10.50 28.16 -25.05
CA LYS A 3 -10.43 29.37 -24.22
C LYS A 3 -9.98 28.96 -22.82
N VAL A 4 -8.74 29.28 -22.47
CA VAL A 4 -8.25 29.17 -21.08
C VAL A 4 -9.06 30.17 -20.26
N LYS A 5 -10.07 29.66 -19.55
CA LYS A 5 -10.91 30.45 -18.65
C LYS A 5 -10.00 30.91 -17.51
N ARG A 6 -9.69 32.21 -17.45
CA ARG A 6 -8.90 32.78 -16.35
C ARG A 6 -9.70 32.55 -15.06
N LEU A 7 -9.09 31.83 -14.13
CA LEU A 7 -9.64 31.60 -12.80
C LEU A 7 -9.67 32.95 -12.07
N THR A 8 -10.73 33.19 -11.32
CA THR A 8 -10.80 34.33 -10.42
C THR A 8 -9.82 34.13 -9.26
N PRO A 9 -9.32 35.20 -8.61
CA PRO A 9 -8.42 35.07 -7.45
C PRO A 9 -8.98 34.17 -6.33
N LYS A 10 -10.31 34.12 -6.21
CA LYS A 10 -11.03 33.25 -5.27
C LYS A 10 -10.98 31.77 -5.69
N GLU A 11 -11.12 31.48 -6.98
CA GLU A 11 -10.98 30.11 -7.52
C GLU A 11 -9.53 29.63 -7.44
N GLU A 12 -8.54 30.51 -7.68
CA GLU A 12 -7.12 30.17 -7.49
C GLU A 12 -6.77 29.87 -6.03
N ALA A 13 -7.32 30.64 -5.09
CA ALA A 13 -7.13 30.39 -3.65
C ALA A 13 -7.79 29.07 -3.21
N ALA A 14 -8.98 28.75 -3.73
CA ALA A 14 -9.66 27.49 -3.46
C ALA A 14 -8.89 26.29 -4.03
N LEU A 15 -8.39 26.39 -5.27
CA LEU A 15 -7.55 25.35 -5.89
C LEU A 15 -6.26 25.12 -5.10
N LYS A 16 -5.57 26.18 -4.66
CA LYS A 16 -4.36 26.04 -3.82
C LYS A 16 -4.67 25.36 -2.49
N ALA A 17 -5.77 25.74 -1.83
CA ALA A 17 -6.17 25.11 -0.58
C ALA A 17 -6.51 23.62 -0.76
N GLU A 18 -7.17 23.26 -1.87
CA GLU A 18 -7.45 21.87 -2.21
C GLU A 18 -6.15 21.10 -2.51
N GLU A 19 -5.23 21.66 -3.29
CA GLU A 19 -3.91 21.06 -3.55
C GLU A 19 -3.12 20.82 -2.27
N GLU A 20 -3.11 21.78 -1.34
CA GLU A 20 -2.46 21.64 -0.04
C GLU A 20 -3.09 20.54 0.81
N ALA A 21 -4.42 20.46 0.85
CA ALA A 21 -5.14 19.40 1.55
C ALA A 21 -4.82 18.02 0.95
N VAL A 22 -4.78 17.89 -0.37
CA VAL A 22 -4.39 16.65 -1.06
C VAL A 22 -2.93 16.28 -0.74
N ARG A 23 -2.00 17.24 -0.74
CA ARG A 23 -0.60 17.02 -0.37
C ARG A 23 -0.47 16.56 1.09
N GLN A 24 -1.21 17.17 2.02
CA GLN A 24 -1.22 16.77 3.42
C GLN A 24 -1.77 15.35 3.60
N ALA A 25 -2.88 15.01 2.94
CA ALA A 25 -3.45 13.67 2.95
C ALA A 25 -2.45 12.63 2.40
N ARG A 26 -1.75 12.95 1.31
CA ARG A 26 -0.71 12.09 0.73
C ARG A 26 0.46 11.87 1.70
N ARG A 27 0.93 12.92 2.37
CA ARG A 27 1.99 12.83 3.39
C ARG A 27 1.58 11.96 4.58
N LYS A 28 0.34 12.10 5.05
CA LYS A 28 -0.19 11.29 6.15
C LYS A 28 -0.24 9.80 5.78
N ASN A 29 -0.73 9.50 4.57
CA ASN A 29 -0.79 8.13 4.06
C ASN A 29 0.62 7.53 3.89
N PHE A 30 1.57 8.30 3.37
CA PHE A 30 2.95 7.87 3.22
C PHE A 30 3.62 7.55 4.56
N ARG A 31 3.40 8.39 5.59
CA ARG A 31 3.89 8.10 6.95
C ARG A 31 3.31 6.81 7.52
N ARG A 32 2.02 6.54 7.31
CA ARG A 32 1.37 5.30 7.76
C ARG A 32 1.96 4.07 7.07
N GLU A 33 2.23 4.15 5.77
CA GLU A 33 2.87 3.06 5.02
C GLU A 33 4.29 2.79 5.50
N LEU A 34 5.10 3.84 5.71
CA LEU A 34 6.44 3.68 6.27
C LEU A 34 6.41 3.06 7.67
N MET A 35 5.48 3.48 8.52
CA MET A 35 5.32 2.88 9.85
C MET A 35 4.96 1.39 9.76
N GLY A 36 4.13 1.01 8.78
CA GLY A 36 3.85 -0.40 8.48
C GLY A 36 5.09 -1.17 8.07
N ILE A 37 5.88 -0.63 7.13
CA ILE A 37 7.11 -1.26 6.64
C ILE A 37 8.12 -1.44 7.79
N PHE A 38 8.45 -0.38 8.51
CA PHE A 38 9.42 -0.44 9.60
C PHE A 38 8.91 -1.29 10.77
N GLY A 39 7.61 -1.22 11.09
CA GLY A 39 6.99 -2.09 12.09
C GLY A 39 7.08 -3.57 11.71
N GLY A 40 6.81 -3.89 10.43
CA GLY A 40 6.94 -5.24 9.89
C GLY A 40 8.37 -5.78 9.90
N ILE A 41 9.35 -4.94 9.54
CA ILE A 41 10.78 -5.29 9.64
C ILE A 41 11.16 -5.58 11.10
N GLY A 42 10.78 -4.69 12.03
CA GLY A 42 11.09 -4.86 13.46
C GLY A 42 10.47 -6.14 14.02
N LEU A 43 9.21 -6.44 13.68
CA LEU A 43 8.54 -7.66 14.09
C LEU A 43 9.20 -8.91 13.49
N ALA A 44 9.53 -8.91 12.20
CA ALA A 44 10.20 -10.03 11.54
C ALA A 44 11.59 -10.31 12.14
N MET A 45 12.33 -9.25 12.49
CA MET A 45 13.61 -9.37 13.18
C MET A 45 13.45 -9.96 14.58
N ALA A 46 12.42 -9.54 15.34
CA ALA A 46 12.12 -10.10 16.66
C ALA A 46 11.76 -11.59 16.56
N ILE A 47 10.91 -11.98 15.59
CA ILE A 47 10.55 -13.38 15.34
C ILE A 47 11.78 -14.19 14.92
N SER A 48 12.62 -13.66 14.05
CA SER A 48 13.86 -14.31 13.61
C SER A 48 14.87 -14.51 14.73
N ALA A 49 14.88 -13.63 15.75
CA ALA A 49 15.70 -13.80 16.94
C ALA A 49 15.16 -14.90 17.88
N LEU A 50 13.83 -15.07 17.94
CA LEU A 50 13.17 -16.08 18.77
C LEU A 50 13.13 -17.48 18.12
N ILE A 51 13.19 -17.54 16.79
CA ILE A 51 13.08 -18.79 16.02
C ILE A 51 14.36 -18.99 15.20
N PRO A 52 15.36 -19.74 15.72
CA PRO A 52 16.66 -19.95 15.06
C PRO A 52 16.53 -20.56 13.66
N ALA A 53 15.55 -21.44 13.45
CA ALA A 53 15.27 -22.06 12.15
C ALA A 53 15.04 -21.04 11.02
N ILE A 54 14.56 -19.83 11.33
CA ILE A 54 14.39 -18.78 10.31
C ILE A 54 15.75 -18.25 9.85
N ARG A 55 16.72 -18.09 10.76
CA ARG A 55 18.07 -17.59 10.42
C ARG A 55 18.90 -18.62 9.67
N GLU A 56 18.66 -19.91 9.93
CA GLU A 56 19.37 -21.00 9.27
C GLU A 56 18.87 -21.25 7.85
N ASN A 57 17.56 -21.10 7.61
CA ASN A 57 16.96 -21.39 6.31
C ASN A 57 16.81 -20.18 5.39
N TYR A 58 16.84 -18.96 5.93
CA TYR A 58 16.59 -17.74 5.15
C TYR A 58 17.64 -16.67 5.40
N SER A 59 18.04 -15.97 4.33
CA SER A 59 18.96 -14.84 4.45
C SER A 59 18.30 -13.67 5.19
N LEU A 60 19.09 -12.92 5.96
CA LEU A 60 18.60 -11.77 6.71
C LEU A 60 17.95 -10.71 5.81
N GLY A 61 18.49 -10.53 4.58
CA GLY A 61 17.88 -9.65 3.59
C GLY A 61 16.47 -10.08 3.19
N LEU A 62 16.23 -11.39 3.06
CA LEU A 62 14.92 -11.94 2.72
C LEU A 62 13.92 -11.79 3.88
N VAL A 63 14.37 -11.96 5.13
CA VAL A 63 13.56 -11.71 6.33
C VAL A 63 13.12 -10.24 6.42
N ILE A 64 14.05 -9.30 6.20
CA ILE A 64 13.75 -7.86 6.19
C ILE A 64 12.78 -7.52 5.06
N LEU A 65 13.03 -8.05 3.86
CA LEU A 65 12.19 -7.80 2.69
C LEU A 65 10.74 -8.26 2.94
N TRP A 66 10.57 -9.52 3.37
CA TRP A 66 9.24 -10.07 3.64
C TRP A 66 8.56 -9.41 4.84
N GLY A 67 9.31 -9.12 5.92
CA GLY A 67 8.79 -8.39 7.07
C GLY A 67 8.26 -7.01 6.69
N GLY A 68 9.04 -6.25 5.92
CA GLY A 68 8.64 -4.94 5.42
C GLY A 68 7.46 -5.01 4.44
N ALA A 69 7.47 -5.98 3.53
CA ALA A 69 6.39 -6.17 2.57
C ALA A 69 5.06 -6.51 3.27
N ILE A 70 5.07 -7.44 4.23
CA ILE A 70 3.88 -7.81 5.01
C ILE A 70 3.40 -6.62 5.84
N GLY A 71 4.29 -5.94 6.56
CA GLY A 71 3.92 -4.77 7.36
C GLY A 71 3.34 -3.61 6.54
N GLY A 72 3.90 -3.37 5.35
CA GLY A 72 3.36 -2.42 4.38
C GLY A 72 2.01 -2.85 3.81
N ALA A 73 1.84 -4.14 3.52
CA ALA A 73 0.59 -4.70 3.03
C ALA A 73 -0.54 -4.58 4.07
N VAL A 74 -0.27 -4.87 5.34
CA VAL A 74 -1.25 -4.73 6.43
C VAL A 74 -1.72 -3.28 6.57
N MET A 75 -0.80 -2.31 6.51
CA MET A 75 -1.17 -0.88 6.59
C MET A 75 -1.85 -0.34 5.33
N SER A 76 -1.82 -1.08 4.22
CA SER A 76 -2.46 -0.74 2.94
C SER A 76 -3.73 -1.55 2.65
N MET A 77 -4.23 -2.35 3.60
CA MET A 77 -5.47 -3.12 3.48
C MET A 77 -6.66 -2.28 2.99
N ASP A 78 -6.85 -1.08 3.54
CA ASP A 78 -7.91 -0.15 3.10
C ASP A 78 -7.86 0.16 1.59
N ARG A 79 -6.67 0.11 0.97
CA ARG A 79 -6.50 0.33 -0.48
C ARG A 79 -6.88 -0.90 -1.30
N PHE A 80 -6.55 -2.09 -0.82
CA PHE A 80 -6.97 -3.34 -1.47
C PHE A 80 -8.48 -3.51 -1.42
N GLU A 81 -9.13 -3.16 -0.31
CA GLU A 81 -10.59 -3.15 -0.20
C GLU A 81 -11.22 -2.18 -1.20
N ARG A 82 -10.71 -0.95 -1.31
CA ARG A 82 -11.21 0.04 -2.28
C ARG A 82 -10.99 -0.41 -3.73
N ALA A 83 -9.84 -1.00 -4.03
CA ALA A 83 -9.55 -1.56 -5.35
C ALA A 83 -10.50 -2.72 -5.69
N GLY A 84 -10.75 -3.61 -4.74
CA GLY A 84 -11.72 -4.69 -4.89
C GLY A 84 -13.16 -4.17 -5.06
N ALA A 85 -13.57 -3.19 -4.26
CA ALA A 85 -14.89 -2.59 -4.34
C ALA A 85 -15.14 -1.93 -5.71
N ALA A 86 -14.11 -1.30 -6.29
CA ALA A 86 -14.19 -0.73 -7.64
C ALA A 86 -14.43 -1.80 -8.72
N LEU A 87 -13.94 -3.02 -8.51
CA LEU A 87 -14.06 -4.14 -9.45
C LEU A 87 -15.35 -4.95 -9.25
N THR A 88 -15.71 -5.25 -8.01
CA THR A 88 -16.87 -6.09 -7.67
C THR A 88 -18.17 -5.32 -7.69
N LYS A 89 -18.12 -3.99 -7.47
CA LYS A 89 -19.29 -3.12 -7.25
C LYS A 89 -20.24 -3.63 -6.15
N LYS A 90 -19.72 -4.43 -5.21
CA LYS A 90 -20.49 -5.03 -4.10
C LYS A 90 -19.96 -4.53 -2.75
N ASP A 91 -20.86 -4.39 -1.79
CA ASP A 91 -20.55 -3.92 -0.43
C ASP A 91 -20.05 -5.04 0.51
N ASN A 92 -19.44 -6.08 -0.07
CA ASN A 92 -18.90 -7.21 0.68
C ASN A 92 -17.39 -7.03 0.87
N ARG A 93 -17.00 -6.64 2.09
CA ARG A 93 -15.59 -6.39 2.44
C ARG A 93 -14.69 -7.58 2.18
N ALA A 94 -15.08 -8.79 2.59
CA ALA A 94 -14.25 -9.98 2.42
C ALA A 94 -14.00 -10.31 0.95
N LEU A 95 -15.04 -10.18 0.11
CA LEU A 95 -14.90 -10.34 -1.34
C LEU A 95 -14.00 -9.26 -1.95
N ASN A 96 -14.13 -8.02 -1.50
CA ASN A 96 -13.33 -6.90 -1.99
C ASN A 96 -11.85 -7.05 -1.61
N TYR A 97 -11.56 -7.51 -0.39
CA TYR A 97 -10.20 -7.88 0.01
C TYR A 97 -9.62 -9.00 -0.85
N ALA A 98 -10.38 -10.09 -1.04
CA ALA A 98 -9.94 -11.23 -1.83
C ALA A 98 -9.64 -10.85 -3.29
N VAL A 99 -10.48 -10.01 -3.89
CA VAL A 99 -10.30 -9.54 -5.28
C VAL A 99 -9.15 -8.53 -5.37
N GLY A 100 -9.07 -7.59 -4.42
CA GLY A 100 -8.02 -6.58 -4.38
C GLY A 100 -6.62 -7.16 -4.17
N LEU A 101 -6.49 -8.19 -3.32
CA LEU A 101 -5.25 -8.93 -3.12
C LEU A 101 -5.01 -9.99 -4.21
N GLY A 102 -6.07 -10.52 -4.80
CA GLY A 102 -6.01 -11.55 -5.84
C GLY A 102 -5.23 -11.10 -7.06
N ILE A 103 -5.38 -9.83 -7.49
CA ILE A 103 -4.64 -9.30 -8.65
C ILE A 103 -3.11 -9.31 -8.42
N PRO A 104 -2.56 -8.70 -7.35
CA PRO A 104 -1.14 -8.81 -7.03
C PRO A 104 -0.63 -10.26 -6.94
N VAL A 105 -1.43 -11.16 -6.35
CA VAL A 105 -1.05 -12.57 -6.21
C VAL A 105 -0.99 -13.27 -7.56
N VAL A 106 -1.98 -13.06 -8.43
CA VAL A 106 -1.98 -13.61 -9.80
C VAL A 106 -0.78 -13.10 -10.59
N ILE A 107 -0.45 -11.81 -10.49
CA ILE A 107 0.74 -11.24 -11.14
C ILE A 107 2.02 -11.92 -10.63
N LEU A 108 2.17 -12.10 -9.32
CA LEU A 108 3.32 -12.80 -8.74
C LEU A 108 3.44 -14.24 -9.24
N ILE A 109 2.32 -14.98 -9.30
CA ILE A 109 2.30 -16.36 -9.82
C ILE A 109 2.73 -16.38 -11.28
N LEU A 110 2.21 -15.48 -12.11
CA LEU A 110 2.56 -15.40 -13.53
C LEU A 110 4.06 -15.10 -13.72
N LEU A 111 4.60 -14.16 -12.97
CA LEU A 111 6.03 -13.82 -13.03
C LEU A 111 6.92 -14.99 -12.63
N PHE A 112 6.53 -15.76 -11.62
CA PHE A 112 7.31 -16.89 -11.13
C PHE A 112 7.17 -18.14 -12.00
N SER A 113 6.04 -18.30 -12.71
CA SER A 113 5.79 -19.42 -13.62
C SER A 113 6.43 -19.24 -15.01
N LEU A 114 6.91 -18.03 -15.31
CA LEU A 114 7.61 -17.67 -16.55
C LEU A 114 9.14 -17.81 -16.44
N GLN A 115 9.66 -18.17 -15.27
CA GLN A 115 11.08 -18.45 -15.02
C GLN A 115 11.34 -19.95 -15.05
#